data_AF-A0A4P6LTP6-F1
#
_entry.id   AF-A0A4P6LTP6-F1
#
_cell.length_a   1.000
_cell.length_b   1.000
_cell.length_c   1.000
_cell.angle_alpha   90.00
_cell.angle_beta   90.00
_cell.angle_gamma   90.00
#
_symmetry.space_group_name_H-M   'P 1'
#
loop_
_entity.id
_entity.type
_entity.pdbx_description
1 polymer ?
#
loop_
_entity_poly.entity_id
_entity_poly.type
_entity_poly.pdbx_seq_one_letter_code
_entity_poly.pdbx_strand_id
1 'polypeptide(L)'
;MLQPGQLITGRLKIAADLSVNESKVKRILNAFKTDQQIDQQASNKNSLITILNWESYQKSDQQTDQQMTSERPASDQQVTTNKNEKNVKNEKYKTFSPPTADEVTAYCQEMGYKVNPDAFVDFYDSKGWMVGKNKMKDWKAAVRNWNRSQRQESTAKGKATKFSNFQGRKYDIDSLESGLLRANAVRRT
;
A
#
# COMPACT_ATOMS: atom_id res chain seq x y z
N MET A 1 -6.90 -23.89 29.73
CA MET A 1 -7.52 -24.43 28.50
C MET A 1 -7.78 -23.27 27.56
N LEU A 2 -7.63 -23.45 26.24
CA LEU A 2 -7.94 -22.42 25.26
C LEU A 2 -9.46 -22.34 25.05
N GLN A 3 -9.99 -21.13 24.88
CA GLN A 3 -11.41 -20.93 24.55
C GLN A 3 -11.65 -21.14 23.04
N PRO A 4 -12.89 -21.46 22.61
CA PRO A 4 -13.25 -21.50 21.20
C PRO A 4 -12.89 -20.17 20.49
N GLY A 5 -12.25 -20.27 19.33
CA GLY A 5 -11.74 -19.11 18.59
C GLY A 5 -10.38 -18.59 19.06
N GLN A 6 -9.73 -19.23 20.04
CA GLN A 6 -8.35 -18.89 20.44
C GLN A 6 -7.33 -19.87 19.88
N LEU A 7 -6.21 -19.35 19.38
CA LEU A 7 -5.05 -20.13 18.98
C LEU A 7 -3.75 -19.52 19.48
N ILE A 8 -2.81 -20.38 19.86
CA ILE A 8 -1.44 -19.99 20.17
C ILE A 8 -0.60 -20.28 18.93
N THR A 9 -0.05 -19.25 18.31
CA THR A 9 0.78 -19.41 17.12
C THR A 9 1.86 -18.35 17.03
N GLY A 10 2.93 -18.67 16.30
CA GLY A 10 4.05 -17.77 16.04
C GLY A 10 4.04 -17.31 14.59
N ARG A 11 4.44 -16.05 14.35
CA ARG A 11 4.54 -15.49 13.00
C ARG A 11 5.44 -16.31 12.06
N LEU A 12 6.50 -16.92 12.58
CA LEU A 12 7.40 -17.81 11.82
C LEU A 12 6.71 -19.12 11.41
N LYS A 13 5.85 -19.66 12.28
CA LYS A 13 5.09 -20.88 12.00
C LYS A 13 4.03 -20.62 10.92
N ILE A 14 3.28 -19.52 11.05
CA ILE A 14 2.33 -19.06 10.02
C ILE A 14 3.04 -18.83 8.68
N ALA A 15 4.22 -18.19 8.70
CA ALA A 15 5.00 -17.93 7.51
C ALA A 15 5.41 -19.21 6.78
N ALA A 16 5.88 -20.21 7.54
CA ALA A 16 6.25 -21.52 7.01
C ALA A 16 5.04 -22.26 6.43
N ASP A 17 3.94 -22.32 7.17
CA ASP A 17 2.75 -23.10 6.78
C ASP A 17 2.05 -22.50 5.55
N LEU A 18 2.02 -21.17 5.43
CA LEU A 18 1.38 -20.46 4.33
C LEU A 18 2.36 -20.05 3.20
N SER A 19 3.64 -20.42 3.30
CA SER A 19 4.70 -20.02 2.35
C SER A 19 4.72 -18.52 2.05
N VAL A 20 4.51 -17.69 3.08
CA VAL A 20 4.47 -16.22 2.98
C VAL A 20 5.58 -15.59 3.82
N ASN A 21 6.07 -14.44 3.37
CA ASN A 21 7.10 -13.70 4.11
C ASN A 21 6.60 -13.28 5.50
N GLU A 22 7.46 -13.42 6.52
CA GLU A 22 7.18 -13.05 7.92
C GLU A 22 6.67 -11.60 8.08
N SER A 23 7.20 -10.67 7.28
CA SER A 23 6.76 -9.27 7.30
C SER A 23 5.35 -9.11 6.75
N LYS A 24 4.95 -9.96 5.78
CA LYS A 24 3.59 -10.01 5.24
C LYS A 24 2.62 -10.56 6.29
N VAL A 25 3.00 -11.63 6.99
CA VAL A 25 2.23 -12.17 8.12
C VAL A 25 2.00 -11.10 9.18
N LYS A 26 3.06 -10.39 9.59
CA LYS A 26 2.95 -9.30 10.57
C LYS A 26 2.00 -8.20 10.11
N ARG A 27 2.08 -7.79 8.84
CA ARG A 27 1.20 -6.76 8.28
C ARG A 27 -0.26 -7.19 8.27
N ILE A 28 -0.54 -8.44 7.91
CA ILE A 28 -1.90 -8.99 7.86
C ILE A 28 -2.48 -9.11 9.28
N LEU A 29 -1.72 -9.66 10.23
CA LEU A 29 -2.17 -9.73 11.64
C LEU A 29 -2.46 -8.35 12.22
N ASN A 30 -1.63 -7.35 11.90
CA ASN A 30 -1.89 -5.96 12.30
C ASN A 30 -3.16 -5.41 11.66
N ALA A 31 -3.43 -5.72 10.39
CA ALA A 31 -4.66 -5.28 9.71
C ALA A 31 -5.90 -5.88 10.37
N PHE A 32 -5.92 -7.20 10.61
CA PHE A 32 -7.03 -7.86 11.29
C PHE A 32 -7.24 -7.35 12.73
N LYS A 33 -6.16 -6.95 13.41
CA LYS A 33 -6.26 -6.29 14.71
C LYS A 33 -6.88 -4.90 14.61
N THR A 34 -6.47 -4.11 13.62
CA THR A 34 -7.06 -2.77 13.37
C THR A 34 -8.53 -2.86 12.98
N ASP A 35 -8.88 -3.85 12.18
CA ASP A 35 -10.25 -4.10 11.71
C ASP A 35 -11.14 -4.77 12.78
N GLN A 36 -10.63 -4.94 14.01
CA GLN A 36 -11.32 -5.58 15.13
C GLN A 36 -11.84 -6.98 14.80
N GLN A 37 -11.12 -7.72 13.94
CA GLN A 37 -11.42 -9.11 13.62
C GLN A 37 -10.71 -10.08 14.56
N ILE A 38 -9.55 -9.69 15.08
CA ILE A 38 -8.79 -10.47 16.06
C ILE A 38 -8.29 -9.59 17.20
N ASP A 39 -8.12 -10.19 18.37
CA ASP A 39 -7.23 -9.68 19.42
C ASP A 39 -5.94 -10.49 19.44
N GLN A 40 -4.82 -9.81 19.70
CA GLN A 40 -3.50 -10.42 19.74
C GLN A 40 -2.75 -10.00 21.00
N GLN A 41 -2.39 -11.00 21.80
CA GLN A 41 -1.51 -10.85 22.96
C GLN A 41 -0.12 -11.41 22.60
N ALA A 42 0.87 -10.52 22.58
CA ALA A 42 2.24 -10.88 22.29
C ALA A 42 2.89 -11.53 23.53
N SER A 43 3.53 -12.68 23.35
CA SER A 43 4.43 -13.29 24.32
C SER A 43 5.87 -13.27 23.78
N ASN A 44 6.81 -13.83 24.55
CA ASN A 44 8.23 -13.87 24.23
C ASN A 44 8.57 -14.72 22.99
N LYS A 45 7.75 -15.73 22.65
CA LYS A 45 8.00 -16.66 21.52
C LYS A 45 6.80 -16.89 20.62
N ASN A 46 5.60 -16.86 21.18
CA ASN A 46 4.33 -17.06 20.47
C ASN A 46 3.38 -15.88 20.72
N SER A 47 2.27 -15.85 20.01
CA SER A 47 1.18 -14.91 20.25
C SER A 47 -0.10 -15.69 20.45
N LEU A 48 -0.89 -15.27 21.44
CA LEU A 48 -2.27 -15.72 21.58
C LEU A 48 -3.12 -14.84 20.65
N ILE A 49 -3.74 -15.48 19.66
CA ILE A 49 -4.68 -14.84 18.74
C ILE A 49 -6.08 -15.29 19.13
N THR A 50 -6.95 -14.32 19.40
CA THR A 50 -8.37 -14.54 19.68
C THR A 50 -9.18 -14.00 18.51
N ILE A 51 -9.96 -14.84 17.84
CA ILE A 51 -10.88 -14.42 16.79
C ILE A 51 -12.09 -13.74 17.46
N LEU A 52 -12.30 -12.47 17.15
CA LEU A 52 -13.45 -11.73 17.64
C LEU A 52 -14.70 -12.17 16.86
N ASN A 53 -15.84 -12.25 17.55
CA ASN A 53 -17.10 -12.73 16.98
C ASN A 53 -17.07 -14.18 16.44
N TRP A 54 -16.17 -15.03 16.97
CA TRP A 54 -16.04 -16.44 16.58
C TRP A 54 -17.38 -17.18 16.49
N GLU A 55 -18.26 -17.01 17.48
CA GLU A 55 -19.57 -17.68 17.52
C GLU A 55 -20.50 -17.29 16.36
N SER A 56 -20.35 -16.08 15.81
CA SER A 56 -21.15 -15.63 14.66
C SER A 56 -20.68 -16.28 13.36
N TYR A 57 -19.38 -16.53 13.23
CA TYR A 57 -18.80 -17.18 12.06
C TYR A 57 -19.11 -18.67 11.98
N GLN A 58 -19.41 -19.32 13.11
CA GLN A 58 -19.83 -20.73 13.12
C GLN A 58 -21.28 -20.94 12.68
N LYS A 59 -22.10 -19.88 12.65
CA LYS A 59 -23.54 -19.97 12.35
C LYS A 59 -23.89 -19.71 10.88
N SER A 60 -22.94 -19.31 10.03
CA SER A 60 -23.23 -18.93 8.62
C SER A 60 -23.26 -20.07 7.61
N ASP A 61 -22.83 -21.29 7.99
CA ASP A 61 -22.61 -22.40 7.04
C ASP A 61 -23.82 -23.33 6.88
N GLN A 62 -25.04 -22.78 6.83
CA GLN A 62 -26.24 -23.54 6.44
C GLN A 62 -26.96 -22.99 5.20
N GLN A 63 -26.42 -21.97 4.50
CA GLN A 63 -27.12 -21.41 3.33
C GLN A 63 -26.28 -20.98 2.11
N THR A 64 -24.97 -21.26 2.03
CA THR A 64 -24.13 -20.74 0.92
C THR A 64 -23.31 -21.76 0.14
N ASP A 65 -23.70 -23.05 0.11
CA ASP A 65 -22.99 -24.07 -0.70
C ASP A 65 -23.74 -24.51 -1.97
N GLN A 66 -24.80 -23.81 -2.40
CA GLN A 66 -25.53 -24.17 -3.64
C GLN A 66 -25.66 -23.10 -4.72
N GLN A 67 -25.04 -21.92 -4.61
CA GLN A 67 -25.26 -20.84 -5.60
C GLN A 67 -24.01 -20.09 -6.10
N MET A 68 -22.85 -20.75 -6.23
CA MET A 68 -21.72 -20.18 -6.99
C MET A 68 -21.02 -21.23 -7.86
N THR A 69 -21.72 -21.78 -8.86
CA THR A 69 -21.06 -22.43 -10.03
C THR A 69 -21.91 -22.24 -11.29
N SER A 70 -22.16 -20.98 -11.64
CA SER A 70 -22.62 -20.47 -12.94
C SER A 70 -22.72 -18.97 -12.68
N GLU A 71 -21.72 -18.14 -12.96
CA GLU A 71 -21.24 -17.85 -14.29
C GLU A 71 -19.79 -17.36 -14.25
N ARG A 72 -18.98 -17.91 -15.15
CA ARG A 72 -17.71 -17.34 -15.56
C ARG A 72 -17.97 -16.65 -16.90
N PRO A 73 -17.65 -15.37 -17.08
CA PRO A 73 -17.25 -14.88 -18.38
C PRO A 73 -15.73 -14.66 -18.36
N ALA A 74 -15.03 -15.55 -19.06
CA ALA A 74 -13.75 -15.23 -19.65
C ALA A 74 -14.03 -14.36 -20.88
N SER A 75 -13.53 -13.14 -20.92
CA SER A 75 -13.10 -12.50 -22.17
C SER A 75 -12.41 -11.17 -21.86
N ASP A 76 -11.21 -11.03 -22.39
CA ASP A 76 -10.58 -9.74 -22.68
C ASP A 76 -11.59 -8.78 -23.32
N GLN A 77 -11.59 -7.52 -22.86
CA GLN A 77 -11.68 -6.35 -23.72
C GLN A 77 -11.25 -5.10 -22.94
N GLN A 78 -10.09 -4.57 -23.28
CA GLN A 78 -9.77 -3.17 -23.08
C GLN A 78 -10.71 -2.33 -23.95
N VAL A 79 -11.47 -1.37 -23.38
CA VAL A 79 -11.82 -0.14 -24.09
C VAL A 79 -12.02 1.01 -23.09
N THR A 80 -11.34 2.10 -23.38
CA THR A 80 -11.57 3.47 -22.91
C THR A 80 -13.02 3.92 -23.11
N THR A 81 -13.57 4.76 -22.23
CA THR A 81 -14.33 5.99 -22.58
C THR A 81 -15.15 6.51 -21.39
N ASN A 82 -15.05 7.82 -21.19
CA ASN A 82 -15.84 8.69 -20.33
C ASN A 82 -17.36 8.51 -20.50
N LYS A 83 -18.15 8.54 -19.40
CA LYS A 83 -19.07 9.62 -19.01
C LYS A 83 -20.12 9.15 -17.97
N ASN A 84 -20.22 9.95 -16.91
CA ASN A 84 -21.37 10.35 -16.10
C ASN A 84 -22.31 9.39 -15.34
N GLU A 85 -22.29 9.63 -14.03
CA GLU A 85 -23.43 9.97 -13.13
C GLU A 85 -24.50 8.91 -12.81
N LYS A 86 -24.50 8.45 -11.56
CA LYS A 86 -25.61 8.68 -10.59
C LYS A 86 -25.25 8.28 -9.15
N ASN A 87 -25.00 9.32 -8.37
CA ASN A 87 -25.29 9.56 -6.95
C ASN A 87 -25.93 8.43 -6.10
N VAL A 88 -25.24 7.97 -5.04
CA VAL A 88 -25.86 7.59 -3.76
C VAL A 88 -24.94 7.98 -2.58
N LYS A 89 -25.42 8.97 -1.81
CA LYS A 89 -25.06 9.38 -0.44
C LYS A 89 -24.02 8.52 0.31
N ASN A 90 -22.81 9.07 0.47
CA ASN A 90 -21.92 8.71 1.58
C ASN A 90 -21.28 9.99 2.13
N GLU A 91 -22.01 10.62 3.07
CA GLU A 91 -21.48 11.66 3.94
C GLU A 91 -20.41 11.04 4.85
N LYS A 92 -19.12 11.14 4.47
CA LYS A 92 -17.95 11.20 5.39
C LYS A 92 -16.58 11.23 4.73
N TYR A 93 -16.50 11.37 3.41
CA TYR A 93 -15.24 11.73 2.75
C TYR A 93 -15.49 13.01 1.97
N LYS A 94 -14.83 14.11 2.35
CA LYS A 94 -14.73 15.26 1.46
C LYS A 94 -14.08 14.74 0.18
N THR A 95 -14.88 14.50 -0.85
CA THR A 95 -14.36 14.23 -2.19
C THR A 95 -13.41 15.36 -2.50
N PHE A 96 -12.17 15.01 -2.83
CA PHE A 96 -11.17 16.00 -3.15
C PHE A 96 -11.62 16.72 -4.42
N SER A 97 -12.09 17.95 -4.26
CA SER A 97 -12.30 18.87 -5.37
C SER A 97 -10.98 19.59 -5.64
N PRO A 98 -10.49 19.55 -6.88
CA PRO A 98 -9.31 20.34 -7.23
C PRO A 98 -9.62 21.83 -6.98
N PRO A 99 -8.76 22.56 -6.28
CA PRO A 99 -8.96 23.98 -6.04
C PRO A 99 -8.85 24.79 -7.33
N THR A 100 -9.59 25.88 -7.40
CA THR A 100 -9.38 26.91 -8.43
C THR A 100 -8.17 27.77 -8.08
N ALA A 101 -7.61 28.44 -9.10
CA ALA A 101 -6.50 29.37 -8.89
C ALA A 101 -6.85 30.47 -7.87
N ASP A 102 -8.11 30.92 -7.82
CA ASP A 102 -8.60 31.91 -6.86
C ASP A 102 -8.57 31.39 -5.41
N GLU A 103 -8.98 30.14 -5.18
CA GLU A 103 -8.91 29.51 -3.85
C GLU A 103 -7.47 29.39 -3.37
N VAL A 104 -6.56 29.00 -4.27
CA VAL A 104 -5.12 28.93 -4.00
C VAL A 104 -4.56 30.31 -3.71
N THR A 105 -4.98 31.34 -4.46
CA THR A 105 -4.57 32.74 -4.28
C THR A 105 -4.96 33.26 -2.90
N ALA A 106 -6.22 33.11 -2.53
CA ALA A 106 -6.72 33.55 -1.22
C ALA A 106 -5.94 32.90 -0.08
N TYR A 107 -5.68 31.59 -0.18
CA TYR A 107 -4.92 30.86 0.82
C TYR A 107 -3.44 31.27 0.88
N CYS A 108 -2.81 31.55 -0.27
CA CYS A 108 -1.43 32.02 -0.32
C CYS A 108 -1.28 33.42 0.28
N GLN A 109 -2.25 34.31 0.02
CA GLN A 109 -2.28 35.66 0.59
C GLN A 109 -2.47 35.64 2.11
N GLU A 110 -3.43 34.86 2.60
CA GLU A 110 -3.70 34.70 4.04
C GLU A 110 -2.45 34.23 4.81
N MET A 111 -1.69 33.31 4.21
CA MET A 111 -0.53 32.69 4.85
C MET A 111 0.80 33.42 4.53
N GLY A 112 0.78 34.47 3.70
CA GLY A 112 1.98 35.19 3.26
C GLY A 112 2.95 34.35 2.40
N TYR A 113 2.45 33.35 1.67
CA TYR A 113 3.27 32.51 0.80
C TYR A 113 3.49 33.15 -0.57
N LYS A 114 4.74 33.17 -1.04
CA LYS A 114 5.13 33.68 -2.37
C LYS A 114 5.06 32.54 -3.40
N VAL A 115 3.86 32.02 -3.58
CA VAL A 115 3.56 30.92 -4.50
C VAL A 115 2.77 31.47 -5.68
N ASN A 116 3.15 31.09 -6.91
CA ASN A 116 2.34 31.41 -8.09
C ASN A 116 1.14 30.44 -8.16
N PRO A 117 -0.11 30.91 -7.98
CA PRO A 117 -1.30 30.05 -7.90
C PRO A 117 -1.58 29.28 -9.20
N ASP A 118 -1.44 29.94 -10.35
CA ASP A 118 -1.68 29.31 -11.66
C ASP A 118 -0.70 28.17 -11.91
N ALA A 119 0.59 28.43 -11.66
CA ALA A 119 1.63 27.42 -11.80
C ALA A 119 1.45 26.23 -10.83
N PHE A 120 0.81 26.43 -9.66
CA PHE A 120 0.46 25.34 -8.75
C PHE A 120 -0.63 24.47 -9.33
N VAL A 121 -1.71 25.10 -9.82
CA VAL A 121 -2.87 24.42 -10.37
C VAL A 121 -2.48 23.64 -11.61
N ASP A 122 -1.80 24.26 -12.58
CA ASP A 122 -1.36 23.61 -13.82
C ASP A 122 -0.47 22.38 -13.56
N PHE A 123 0.44 22.49 -12.58
CA PHE A 123 1.35 21.39 -12.23
C PHE A 123 0.60 20.16 -11.68
N TYR A 124 -0.42 20.37 -10.84
CA TYR A 124 -1.18 19.25 -10.28
C TYR A 124 -2.29 18.80 -11.20
N ASP A 125 -2.86 19.69 -12.02
CA ASP A 125 -3.87 19.35 -13.00
C ASP A 125 -3.31 18.42 -14.10
N SER A 126 -2.13 18.75 -14.63
CA SER A 126 -1.39 17.87 -15.57
C SER A 126 -1.03 16.50 -14.98
N LYS A 127 -1.01 16.38 -13.65
CA LYS A 127 -0.75 15.13 -12.92
C LYS A 127 -2.02 14.43 -12.44
N GLY A 128 -3.21 14.90 -12.83
CA GLY A 128 -4.47 14.36 -12.34
C GLY A 128 -4.60 14.42 -10.82
N TRP A 129 -4.00 15.44 -10.21
CA TRP A 129 -3.97 15.67 -8.77
C TRP A 129 -3.39 14.49 -7.97
N MET A 130 -2.37 13.82 -8.50
CA MET A 130 -1.67 12.71 -7.82
C MET A 130 -0.46 13.18 -7.01
N VAL A 131 -0.28 12.58 -5.83
CA VAL A 131 0.93 12.68 -5.00
C VAL A 131 1.48 11.26 -4.81
N GLY A 132 2.56 10.95 -5.53
CA GLY A 132 3.08 9.59 -5.59
C GLY A 132 2.10 8.65 -6.31
N LYS A 133 1.71 7.55 -5.65
CA LYS A 133 0.79 6.54 -6.19
C LYS A 133 -0.69 6.81 -5.85
N ASN A 134 -0.99 7.88 -5.12
CA ASN A 134 -2.31 8.15 -4.57
C ASN A 134 -2.81 9.53 -5.03
N LYS A 135 -4.13 9.69 -5.13
CA LYS A 135 -4.76 11.01 -5.32
C LYS A 135 -4.51 11.89 -4.09
N MET A 136 -4.28 13.18 -4.33
CA MET A 136 -4.10 14.16 -3.29
C MET A 136 -5.39 14.32 -2.48
N LYS A 137 -5.24 14.59 -1.18
CA LYS A 137 -6.36 14.78 -0.24
C LYS A 137 -6.47 16.20 0.29
N ASP A 138 -5.34 16.92 0.36
CA ASP A 138 -5.27 18.28 0.90
C ASP A 138 -4.28 19.11 0.08
N TRP A 139 -4.81 19.97 -0.79
CA TRP A 139 -4.01 20.84 -1.64
C TRP A 139 -3.31 21.94 -0.83
N LYS A 140 -3.85 22.35 0.33
CA LYS A 140 -3.22 23.36 1.21
C LYS A 140 -1.92 22.82 1.80
N ALA A 141 -1.88 21.53 2.13
CA ALA A 141 -0.64 20.85 2.54
C ALA A 141 0.41 20.86 1.42
N ALA A 142 -0.01 20.64 0.17
CA ALA A 142 0.88 20.70 -0.98
C ALA A 142 1.40 22.13 -1.21
N VAL A 143 0.57 23.17 -1.13
CA VAL A 143 1.00 24.58 -1.22
C VAL A 143 2.07 24.91 -0.18
N ARG A 144 1.85 24.51 1.08
CA ARG A 144 2.84 24.71 2.16
C ARG A 144 4.19 24.07 1.83
N ASN A 145 4.20 22.87 1.25
CA ASN A 145 5.42 22.19 0.85
C ASN A 145 6.06 22.80 -0.41
N TRP A 146 5.25 23.22 -1.36
CA TRP A 146 5.69 23.81 -2.61
C TRP A 146 6.38 25.16 -2.39
N ASN A 147 5.85 26.00 -1.50
CA ASN A 147 6.52 27.22 -1.04
C ASN A 147 7.90 26.94 -0.41
N ARG A 148 8.06 25.83 0.32
CA ARG A 148 9.38 25.42 0.88
C ARG A 148 10.33 24.93 -0.21
N SER A 149 9.84 24.18 -1.20
CA SER A 149 10.65 23.63 -2.31
C SER A 149 11.21 24.74 -3.21
N GLN A 150 10.41 25.77 -3.52
CA GLN A 150 10.85 26.93 -4.31
C GLN A 150 12.03 27.68 -3.66
N ARG A 151 12.10 27.73 -2.32
CA ARG A 151 13.25 28.31 -1.58
C ARG A 151 14.49 27.41 -1.60
N GLN A 152 14.31 26.10 -1.76
CA GLN A 152 15.40 25.14 -1.80
C GLN A 152 15.99 24.99 -3.20
N GLU A 153 15.20 25.12 -4.27
CA GLU A 153 15.73 25.09 -5.65
C GLU A 153 16.72 26.23 -5.93
N SER A 154 16.52 27.41 -5.31
CA SER A 154 17.51 28.49 -5.35
C SER A 154 18.81 28.20 -4.59
N THR A 155 18.84 27.19 -3.71
CA THR A 155 20.00 26.87 -2.85
C THR A 155 20.56 25.44 -3.02
N ALA A 156 19.94 24.60 -3.87
CA ALA A 156 20.23 23.17 -3.98
C ALA A 156 20.80 22.73 -5.36
N LYS A 157 21.59 23.57 -6.03
CA LYS A 157 22.54 23.04 -7.03
C LYS A 157 23.67 22.32 -6.30
N GLY A 158 23.50 21.02 -6.09
CA GLY A 158 24.58 20.10 -5.75
C GLY A 158 24.52 19.46 -4.37
N LYS A 159 23.60 18.51 -4.14
CA LYS A 159 23.85 17.44 -3.16
C LYS A 159 23.47 16.10 -3.74
N ALA A 160 24.50 15.31 -4.07
CA ALA A 160 24.36 13.91 -4.42
C ALA A 160 23.64 13.16 -3.29
N THR A 161 22.59 12.43 -3.64
CA THR A 161 21.86 11.60 -2.67
C THR A 161 22.69 10.36 -2.34
N LYS A 162 22.59 9.92 -1.07
CA LYS A 162 23.35 8.81 -0.46
C LYS A 162 23.19 7.45 -1.16
N PHE A 163 22.29 7.35 -2.14
CA PHE A 163 22.00 6.14 -2.92
C PHE A 163 22.76 6.03 -4.25
N SER A 164 23.56 7.03 -4.62
CA SER A 164 24.30 7.04 -5.88
C SER A 164 25.45 6.03 -5.97
N ASN A 165 25.84 5.40 -4.85
CA ASN A 165 27.00 4.50 -4.78
C ASN A 165 26.67 2.99 -4.76
N PHE A 166 25.50 2.59 -5.29
CA PHE A 166 25.15 1.17 -5.42
C PHE A 166 25.89 0.55 -6.62
N GLN A 167 27.14 0.14 -6.39
CA GLN A 167 27.82 -0.78 -7.31
C GLN A 167 27.11 -2.13 -7.23
N GLY A 168 26.31 -2.44 -8.25
CA GLY A 168 25.61 -3.71 -8.37
C GLY A 168 26.58 -4.87 -8.14
N ARG A 169 26.19 -5.82 -7.27
CA ARG A 169 26.91 -7.08 -7.12
C ARG A 169 26.92 -7.76 -8.50
N LYS A 170 28.03 -7.67 -9.22
CA LYS A 170 28.29 -8.49 -10.39
C LYS A 170 28.42 -9.92 -9.89
N TYR A 171 27.32 -10.66 -9.90
CA TYR A 171 27.37 -12.10 -9.78
C TYR A 171 27.88 -12.61 -11.13
N ASP A 172 29.07 -13.20 -11.14
CA ASP A 172 29.58 -13.93 -12.29
C ASP A 172 28.81 -15.26 -12.38
N ILE A 173 27.74 -15.26 -13.19
CA ILE A 173 26.84 -16.41 -13.40
C ILE A 173 27.65 -17.63 -13.85
N ASP A 174 28.70 -17.43 -14.65
CA ASP A 174 29.53 -18.51 -15.20
C ASP A 174 30.30 -19.26 -14.09
N SER A 175 30.72 -18.53 -13.05
CA SER A 175 31.37 -19.13 -11.88
C SER A 175 30.41 -19.94 -11.02
N LEU A 176 29.13 -19.55 -10.95
CA LEU A 176 28.10 -20.30 -10.21
C LEU A 176 27.69 -21.57 -10.97
N GLU A 177 27.56 -21.47 -12.29
CA GLU A 177 27.23 -22.60 -13.16
C GLU A 177 28.34 -23.65 -13.14
N SER A 178 29.61 -23.22 -13.22
CA SER A 178 30.78 -24.10 -13.12
C SER A 178 30.86 -24.83 -11.77
N GLY A 179 30.47 -24.15 -10.67
CA GLY A 179 30.44 -24.74 -9.33
C GLY A 179 29.37 -25.83 -9.19
N LEU A 180 28.18 -25.60 -9.73
CA LEU A 180 27.06 -26.56 -9.70
C LEU A 180 27.34 -27.82 -10.52
N LEU A 181 27.99 -27.67 -11.69
CA LEU A 181 28.37 -28.80 -12.52
C LEU A 181 29.46 -29.66 -11.86
N ARG A 182 30.45 -29.03 -11.21
CA ARG A 182 31.48 -29.76 -10.45
C ARG A 182 30.92 -30.51 -9.23
N ALA A 183 29.98 -29.90 -8.50
CA ALA A 183 29.37 -30.52 -7.33
C ALA A 183 28.50 -31.74 -7.70
N ASN A 184 27.91 -31.76 -8.89
CA ASN A 184 27.12 -32.90 -9.38
C ASN A 184 27.97 -34.06 -9.93
N ALA A 185 29.19 -33.78 -10.42
CA ALA A 185 30.10 -34.82 -10.91
C ALA A 185 30.66 -35.70 -9.77
N VAL A 186 30.88 -35.13 -8.58
CA VAL A 186 31.45 -35.83 -7.42
C VAL A 186 30.46 -36.79 -6.75
N ARG A 187 29.15 -36.68 -7.03
CA ARG A 187 28.12 -37.56 -6.45
C ARG A 187 27.78 -38.79 -7.32
N ARG A 188 28.46 -39.00 -8.45
CA ARG A 188 28.19 -40.11 -9.39
C ARG A 188 29.35 -41.11 -9.53
N THR A 189 30.29 -41.10 -8.60
CA THR A 189 31.31 -42.15 -8.41
C THR A 189 31.16 -42.72 -7.02
#